data_AF-A0A837NNF0-F1
#
_entry.id   AF-A0A837NNF0-F1
#
_cell.length_a   1.000
_cell.length_b   1.000
_cell.length_c   1.000
_cell.angle_alpha   90.00
_cell.angle_beta   90.00
_cell.angle_gamma   90.00
#
_symmetry.space_group_name_H-M   'P 1'
#
loop_
_entity.id
_entity.type
_entity.pdbx_description
1 polymer ?
#
loop_
_entity_poly.entity_id
_entity_poly.type
_entity_poly.pdbx_seq_one_letter_code
_entity_poly.pdbx_strand_id
1 'polypeptide(L)'
;MIASLIYWVVVVGLIVWGVWMAILSAYWASQKQNGNIFFIAIMNTLGALAGLLVWWVFNNQDWQYYWLSSTVKTTNLLGIVLICYVVLIVIEFIQGRGIKPETAK
;
A
#
# COMPACT_ATOMS: atom_id res chain seq x y z
N MET A 1 -13.56 -14.06 -16.53
CA MET A 1 -12.19 -13.66 -16.94
C MET A 1 -11.87 -12.23 -16.54
N ILE A 2 -12.76 -11.27 -16.77
CA ILE A 2 -12.55 -9.84 -16.48
C ILE A 2 -12.26 -9.55 -14.99
N ALA A 3 -13.05 -10.10 -14.06
CA ALA A 3 -12.81 -9.90 -12.62
C ALA A 3 -11.42 -10.36 -12.15
N SER A 4 -10.91 -11.46 -12.72
CA SER A 4 -9.56 -11.95 -12.43
C SER A 4 -8.49 -10.99 -12.95
N LEU A 5 -8.69 -10.46 -14.17
CA LEU A 5 -7.79 -9.46 -14.74
C LEU A 5 -7.75 -8.20 -13.87
N ILE A 6 -8.90 -7.68 -13.43
CA ILE A 6 -9.00 -6.52 -12.55
C ILE A 6 -8.22 -6.77 -11.26
N TYR A 7 -8.45 -7.91 -10.60
CA TYR A 7 -7.72 -8.27 -9.38
C TYR A 7 -6.21 -8.25 -9.57
N TRP A 8 -5.71 -8.91 -10.61
CA TRP A 8 -4.26 -8.99 -10.85
C TRP A 8 -3.64 -7.66 -11.26
N VAL A 9 -4.34 -6.83 -12.03
CA VAL A 9 -3.89 -5.47 -12.36
C VAL A 9 -3.73 -4.63 -11.09
N VAL A 10 -4.68 -4.70 -10.15
CA VAL A 10 -4.57 -3.99 -8.88
C VAL A 10 -3.40 -4.53 -8.06
N VAL A 11 -3.27 -5.85 -7.92
CA VAL A 11 -2.20 -6.46 -7.12
C VAL A 11 -0.82 -6.08 -7.66
N VAL A 12 -0.60 -6.24 -8.97
CA VAL A 12 0.68 -5.87 -9.60
C VAL A 12 0.90 -4.37 -9.52
N GLY A 13 -0.14 -3.56 -9.75
CA GLY A 13 -0.08 -2.11 -9.64
C GLY A 13 0.35 -1.65 -8.24
N LEU A 14 -0.23 -2.23 -7.19
CA LEU A 14 0.15 -1.94 -5.79
C LEU A 14 1.58 -2.37 -5.49
N ILE A 15 2.04 -3.51 -6.01
CA ILE A 15 3.43 -3.95 -5.81
C ILE A 15 4.39 -2.97 -6.48
N VAL A 16 4.17 -2.64 -7.76
CA VAL A 16 5.02 -1.72 -8.52
C VAL A 16 5.05 -0.35 -7.86
N TRP A 17 3.88 0.17 -7.47
CA TRP A 17 3.76 1.45 -6.77
C TRP A 17 4.48 1.44 -5.42
N GLY A 18 4.27 0.39 -4.62
CA GLY A 18 4.86 0.28 -3.28
C GLY A 18 6.38 0.19 -3.34
N VAL A 19 6.92 -0.59 -4.29
CA VAL A 19 8.37 -0.66 -4.53
C VAL A 19 8.92 0.68 -4.97
N TRP A 20 8.25 1.36 -5.91
CA TRP A 20 8.66 2.68 -6.38
C TRP A 20 8.69 3.72 -5.24
N MET A 21 7.65 3.74 -4.42
CA MET A 21 7.57 4.65 -3.26
C MET A 21 8.61 4.32 -2.19
N ALA A 22 8.89 3.04 -1.94
CA ALA A 22 9.96 2.64 -1.02
C ALA A 22 11.35 3.11 -1.50
N ILE A 23 11.64 3.01 -2.80
CA ILE A 23 12.89 3.52 -3.41
C ILE A 23 12.98 5.05 -3.23
N LEU A 24 11.91 5.78 -3.52
CA LEU A 24 11.87 7.24 -3.34
C LEU A 24 12.02 7.64 -1.88
N SER A 25 11.37 6.90 -0.96
CA SER A 25 11.49 7.13 0.48
C SER A 25 12.95 6.99 0.95
N ALA A 26 13.64 5.92 0.54
CA ALA A 26 15.06 5.73 0.85
C ALA A 26 15.95 6.83 0.26
N TYR A 27 15.68 7.26 -0.98
CA TYR A 27 16.39 8.37 -1.62
C TYR A 27 16.22 9.68 -0.82
N TRP A 28 15.00 10.05 -0.46
CA TRP A 28 14.74 11.30 0.28
C TRP A 28 15.24 11.25 1.73
N ALA A 29 15.25 10.07 2.35
CA ALA A 29 15.91 9.85 3.63
C ALA A 29 17.41 10.14 3.56
N SER A 30 18.08 9.70 2.49
CA SER A 30 19.51 10.00 2.28
C SER A 30 19.80 11.50 2.09
N GLN A 31 18.85 12.22 1.50
CA GLN A 31 18.92 13.67 1.28
C GLN A 31 18.45 14.50 2.50
N LYS A 32 18.03 13.85 3.59
CA LYS A 32 17.48 14.48 4.80
C LYS A 32 16.25 15.37 4.53
N GLN A 33 15.49 15.08 3.47
CA GLN A 33 14.28 15.82 3.10
C GLN A 33 13.03 15.16 3.70
N ASN A 34 12.89 15.26 5.03
CA ASN A 34 11.84 14.56 5.78
C ASN A 34 10.41 14.92 5.32
N GLY A 35 10.18 16.16 4.86
CA GLY A 35 8.89 16.57 4.32
C GLY A 35 8.42 15.72 3.12
N ASN A 36 9.36 15.31 2.25
CA ASN A 36 9.03 14.47 1.09
C ASN A 36 8.67 13.04 1.52
N ILE A 37 9.34 12.52 2.55
CA ILE A 37 9.03 11.20 3.11
C ILE A 37 7.63 11.21 3.75
N PHE A 38 7.28 12.30 4.45
CA PHE A 38 5.94 12.46 5.01
C PHE A 38 4.86 12.50 3.93
N PHE A 39 5.13 13.18 2.81
CA PHE A 39 4.22 13.17 1.66
C PHE A 39 4.08 11.76 1.05
N ILE A 40 5.18 11.01 0.94
CA ILE A 40 5.14 9.62 0.49
C ILE A 40 4.29 8.75 1.43
N ALA A 41 4.38 8.94 2.75
CA ALA A 41 3.53 8.23 3.71
C ALA A 41 2.03 8.45 3.45
N ILE A 42 1.64 9.70 3.12
CA ILE A 42 0.25 10.03 2.75
C ILE A 42 -0.13 9.32 1.45
N MET A 43 0.73 9.38 0.44
CA MET A 43 0.49 8.72 -0.86
C MET A 43 0.34 7.20 -0.72
N ASN A 44 1.20 6.56 0.07
CA ASN A 44 1.10 5.13 0.37
C ASN A 44 -0.15 4.80 1.19
N THR A 45 -0.58 5.69 2.09
CA THR A 45 -1.84 5.52 2.82
C THR A 45 -3.04 5.49 1.87
N LEU A 46 -3.08 6.41 0.90
CA LEU A 46 -4.14 6.41 -0.13
C LEU A 46 -4.09 5.13 -0.98
N GLY A 47 -2.90 4.67 -1.37
CA GLY A 47 -2.70 3.41 -2.08
C GLY A 47 -3.20 2.20 -1.27
N ALA A 48 -2.88 2.15 0.03
CA ALA A 48 -3.32 1.10 0.94
C ALA A 48 -4.84 1.09 1.12
N LEU A 49 -5.47 2.27 1.23
CA LEU A 49 -6.94 2.38 1.29
C LEU A 49 -7.61 1.89 0.00
N ALA A 50 -7.06 2.24 -1.16
CA ALA A 50 -7.55 1.72 -2.44
C ALA A 50 -7.42 0.18 -2.50
N GLY A 51 -6.28 -0.36 -2.06
CA GLY A 51 -6.07 -1.80 -1.97
C GLY A 51 -7.01 -2.49 -0.97
N LEU A 52 -7.32 -1.85 0.17
CA LEU A 52 -8.27 -2.35 1.16
C LEU A 52 -9.69 -2.45 0.59
N LEU A 53 -10.12 -1.47 -0.21
CA LEU A 53 -11.42 -1.53 -0.89
C LEU A 53 -11.48 -2.73 -1.85
N VAL A 54 -10.42 -2.95 -2.62
CA VAL A 54 -10.34 -4.12 -3.51
C VAL A 54 -10.32 -5.41 -2.71
N TRP A 55 -9.54 -5.48 -1.63
CA TRP A 55 -9.54 -6.64 -0.75
C TRP A 55 -10.92 -6.90 -0.16
N TRP A 56 -11.63 -5.87 0.29
CA TRP A 56 -12.98 -5.99 0.84
C TRP A 56 -13.98 -6.55 -0.18
N VAL A 57 -13.98 -6.03 -1.41
CA VAL A 57 -14.84 -6.54 -2.49
C VAL A 57 -14.49 -7.98 -2.86
N PHE A 58 -13.21 -8.29 -2.99
CA PHE A 58 -12.75 -9.60 -3.45
C PHE A 58 -12.63 -10.65 -2.33
N ASN A 59 -12.79 -10.30 -1.06
CA ASN A 59 -12.79 -11.28 0.04
C ASN A 59 -14.19 -11.83 0.34
N ASN A 60 -15.24 -11.26 -0.25
CA ASN A 60 -16.62 -11.73 -0.07
C ASN A 60 -17.27 -12.03 -1.42
N GLN A 61 -17.75 -13.28 -1.60
CA GLN A 61 -18.34 -13.74 -2.86
C GLN A 61 -19.61 -12.97 -3.25
N ASP A 62 -20.43 -12.55 -2.29
CA ASP A 62 -21.64 -11.77 -2.57
C ASP A 62 -21.29 -10.39 -3.14
N TRP A 63 -20.26 -9.75 -2.58
CA TRP A 63 -19.74 -8.47 -3.06
C TRP A 63 -19.10 -8.59 -4.44
N GLN A 64 -18.33 -9.65 -4.68
CA GLN A 64 -17.80 -9.92 -6.02
C GLN A 64 -18.92 -10.06 -7.05
N TYR A 65 -19.99 -10.78 -6.72
CA TYR A 65 -21.12 -10.95 -7.63
C TYR A 65 -21.88 -9.64 -7.86
N TYR A 66 -22.11 -8.86 -6.80
CA TYR A 66 -22.78 -7.56 -6.89
C TYR A 66 -22.03 -6.58 -7.79
N TRP A 67 -20.70 -6.48 -7.67
CA TRP A 67 -19.91 -5.49 -8.42
C TRP A 67 -19.38 -5.98 -9.77
N LEU A 68 -19.09 -7.28 -9.91
CA LEU A 68 -18.35 -7.84 -11.04
C LEU A 68 -19.10 -8.95 -11.78
N SER A 69 -20.31 -9.30 -11.32
CA SER A 69 -21.16 -10.37 -11.86
C SER A 69 -20.44 -11.71 -12.06
N SER A 70 -19.35 -11.92 -11.31
CA SER A 70 -18.50 -13.10 -11.42
C SER A 70 -17.65 -13.26 -10.17
N THR A 71 -17.34 -14.51 -9.83
CA THR A 71 -16.53 -14.86 -8.66
C THR A 71 -15.15 -15.34 -9.07
N VAL A 72 -14.14 -14.95 -8.30
CA VAL A 72 -12.73 -15.28 -8.49
C VAL A 72 -12.18 -15.81 -7.18
N LYS A 73 -11.43 -16.91 -7.25
CA LYS A 73 -10.62 -17.37 -6.10
C LYS A 73 -9.43 -16.43 -5.94
N THR A 74 -9.43 -15.65 -4.87
CA THR A 74 -8.31 -14.82 -4.48
C THR A 74 -7.24 -15.63 -3.76
N THR A 75 -6.03 -15.08 -3.73
CA THR A 75 -4.92 -15.59 -2.93
C THR A 75 -4.67 -14.64 -1.76
N ASN A 76 -3.93 -15.11 -0.74
CA ASN A 76 -3.54 -14.26 0.39
C ASN A 76 -2.55 -13.13 0.02
N LEU A 77 -2.10 -13.07 -1.24
CA LEU A 77 -1.08 -12.12 -1.71
C LEU A 77 -1.50 -10.66 -1.50
N LEU A 78 -2.73 -10.29 -1.83
CA LEU A 78 -3.21 -8.91 -1.63
C LEU A 78 -3.17 -8.53 -0.14
N GLY A 79 -3.55 -9.43 0.75
CA GLY A 79 -3.44 -9.22 2.19
C GLY A 79 -1.99 -9.02 2.65
N ILE A 80 -1.05 -9.82 2.15
CA ILE A 80 0.39 -9.66 2.42
C ILE A 80 0.89 -8.30 1.93
N VAL A 81 0.52 -7.89 0.71
CA VAL A 81 0.88 -6.59 0.14
C VAL A 81 0.36 -5.46 1.03
N LEU A 82 -0.89 -5.53 1.50
CA LEU A 82 -1.46 -4.53 2.40
C LEU A 82 -0.71 -4.44 3.74
N ILE A 83 -0.29 -5.58 4.31
CA ILE A 83 0.54 -5.60 5.52
C ILE A 83 1.89 -4.91 5.26
N CYS A 84 2.53 -5.18 4.12
CA CYS A 84 3.77 -4.50 3.73
C CYS A 84 3.58 -2.98 3.60
N TYR A 85 2.45 -2.53 3.03
CA TYR A 85 2.10 -1.11 2.96
C TYR A 85 1.97 -0.49 4.35
N VAL A 86 1.28 -1.15 5.30
CA VAL A 86 1.14 -0.64 6.67
C VAL A 86 2.52 -0.44 7.32
N VAL A 87 3.41 -1.43 7.20
CA VAL A 87 4.77 -1.33 7.73
C VAL A 87 5.53 -0.17 7.07
N LEU A 88 5.46 -0.05 5.75
CA LEU A 88 6.13 1.01 5.00
C LEU A 88 5.63 2.40 5.41
N ILE A 89 4.31 2.59 5.51
CA ILE A 89 3.69 3.85 5.94
C ILE A 89 4.14 4.23 7.34
N VAL A 90 4.21 3.28 8.28
CA VAL A 90 4.67 3.56 9.66
C VAL A 90 6.12 4.05 9.66
N ILE A 91 7.00 3.40 8.90
CA ILE A 91 8.40 3.83 8.75
C ILE A 91 8.48 5.24 8.17
N GLU A 92 7.76 5.49 7.06
CA GLU A 92 7.74 6.77 6.37
C GLU A 92 7.15 7.89 7.24
N PHE A 93 6.11 7.59 8.01
CA PHE A 93 5.48 8.55 8.91
C PHE A 93 6.44 8.97 10.04
N ILE A 94 7.13 8.00 10.67
CA ILE A 94 8.10 8.27 11.73
C ILE A 94 9.28 9.10 11.18
N GLN A 95 9.85 8.68 10.06
CA GLN A 95 10.96 9.40 9.40
C GLN A 95 10.53 10.80 8.93
N GLY A 96 9.35 10.90 8.34
CA GLY A 96 8.83 12.14 7.76
C GLY A 96 8.46 13.20 8.79
N ARG A 97 7.99 12.79 9.98
CA ARG A 97 7.74 13.70 11.10
C ARG A 97 9.02 14.29 11.69
N GLY A 98 10.20 13.77 11.33
CA GLY A 98 11.48 14.27 11.82
C GLY A 98 11.63 14.12 13.34
N ILE A 99 10.90 13.19 13.96
CA ILE A 99 11.05 12.86 15.37
C ILE A 99 12.48 12.36 15.53
N LYS A 100 13.39 13.23 16.00
CA LYS A 100 14.71 12.80 16.42
C LYS A 100 14.45 11.86 17.61
N PRO A 101 14.96 10.61 17.60
CA PRO A 101 14.97 9.83 18.82
C PRO A 101 15.65 10.70 19.87
N GLU A 102 14.98 10.91 21.00
CA GLU A 102 15.55 11.63 22.12
C GLU A 102 16.86 10.90 22.45
N THR A 103 18.00 11.53 22.16
CA THR A 103 19.29 10.99 22.55
C THR A 103 19.25 10.90 24.06
N ALA A 104 19.09 9.68 24.57
CA ALA A 104 19.27 9.38 25.98
C ALA A 104 20.64 9.94 26.37
N LYS A 105 20.62 11.02 27.16
CA LYS A 105 21.81 11.63 27.74
C LYS A 105 22.26 10.82 28.95
#